data_AF-A0A943QKV4-F1
#
_entry.id   AF-A0A943QKV4-F1
#
_cell.length_a   1.000
_cell.length_b   1.000
_cell.length_c   1.000
_cell.angle_alpha   90.00
_cell.angle_beta   90.00
_cell.angle_gamma   90.00
#
_symmetry.space_group_name_H-M   'P 1'
#
loop_
_entity.id
_entity.type
_entity.pdbx_description
1 polymer ?
#
loop_
_entity_poly.entity_id
_entity_poly.type
_entity_poly.pdbx_seq_one_letter_code
_entity_poly.pdbx_strand_id
1 'polypeptide(L)'
;MILVNLIINGLDKIIDLIKNTMDEFSKGNLHVDFHKKYLDRNDEVGNICRAVESTRSTVVDMIVGGKNNSNDTLEDSANLAYIADVLNGSTENIYLAMNEVASGTENQSNELLDI
;
A
#
# COMPACT_ATOMS: atom_id res chain seq x y z
N MET A 1 12.26 7.11 53.63
CA MET A 1 11.06 7.59 52.91
C MET A 1 11.42 8.46 51.70
N ILE A 2 12.28 9.48 51.82
CA ILE A 2 12.69 10.36 50.71
C ILE A 2 13.30 9.60 49.52
N LEU A 3 14.20 8.64 49.78
CA LEU A 3 14.84 7.85 48.72
C LEU A 3 13.85 7.01 47.90
N VAL A 4 12.84 6.44 48.56
CA VAL A 4 11.79 5.65 47.90
C VAL A 4 10.94 6.54 46.99
N ASN A 5 10.56 7.73 47.47
CA ASN A 5 9.81 8.70 46.64
C ASN A 5 10.60 9.16 45.42
N LEU A 6 11.93 9.31 45.51
CA LEU A 6 12.76 9.66 44.35
C LEU A 6 12.76 8.57 43.28
N ILE A 7 12.83 7.30 43.68
CA ILE A 7 12.79 6.16 42.76
C ILE A 7 11.41 6.06 42.09
N ILE A 8 10.33 6.16 42.86
CA ILE A 8 8.95 6.11 42.34
C ILE A 8 8.73 7.24 41.32
N ASN A 9 9.07 8.48 41.68
CA ASN A 9 8.91 9.62 40.77
C ASN A 9 9.76 9.47 39.48
N GLY A 10 10.90 8.78 39.56
CA GLY A 10 11.71 8.47 38.39
C GLY A 10 11.04 7.46 37.46
N LEU A 11 10.45 6.42 38.05
CA LEU A 11 9.72 5.38 37.31
C LEU A 11 8.44 5.92 36.69
N ASP A 12 7.65 6.70 37.43
CA ASP A 12 6.39 7.29 36.94
C ASP A 12 6.63 8.12 35.66
N LYS A 13 7.68 8.94 35.66
CA LYS A 13 8.07 9.72 34.46
C LYS A 13 8.40 8.86 33.25
N ILE A 14 9.01 7.70 33.47
CA ILE A 14 9.36 6.77 32.41
C ILE A 14 8.10 6.08 31.88
N ILE A 15 7.22 5.64 32.77
CA ILE A 15 5.96 5.01 32.38
C ILE A 15 5.06 6.00 31.64
N ASP A 16 4.97 7.25 32.09
CA ASP A 16 4.25 8.31 31.39
C ASP A 16 4.82 8.58 30.00
N LEU A 17 6.15 8.56 29.85
CA LEU A 17 6.79 8.67 28.55
C LEU A 17 6.36 7.52 27.62
N ILE A 18 6.44 6.27 28.09
CA ILE A 18 6.06 5.08 27.31
C ILE A 18 4.59 5.15 26.91
N LYS A 19 3.71 5.50 27.86
CA LYS A 19 2.29 5.67 27.63
C LYS A 19 2.04 6.73 26.55
N ASN A 20 2.65 7.91 26.66
CA ASN A 20 2.43 9.00 25.72
C ASN A 20 2.94 8.66 24.31
N THR A 21 4.10 8.01 24.21
CA THR A 21 4.61 7.50 22.92
C THR A 21 3.64 6.48 22.31
N MET A 22 3.11 5.56 23.11
CA MET A 22 2.14 4.57 22.64
C MET A 22 0.80 5.20 22.26
N ASP A 23 0.35 6.23 22.98
CA ASP A 23 -0.87 6.98 22.68
C ASP A 23 -0.74 7.69 21.32
N GLU A 24 0.38 8.36 21.06
CA GLU A 24 0.66 8.98 19.76
C GLU A 24 0.73 7.95 18.63
N PHE A 25 1.42 6.83 18.86
CA PHE A 25 1.48 5.73 17.91
C PHE A 25 0.07 5.18 17.60
N SER A 26 -0.78 5.02 18.62
CA SER A 26 -2.16 4.53 18.45
C SER A 26 -3.06 5.47 17.64
N LYS A 27 -2.75 6.77 17.61
CA LYS A 27 -3.42 7.77 16.76
C LYS A 27 -2.92 7.76 15.31
N GLY A 28 -1.99 6.86 14.97
CA GLY A 28 -1.39 6.74 13.65
C GLY A 28 -0.16 7.64 13.45
N ASN A 29 0.37 8.26 14.49
CA ASN A 29 1.64 8.98 14.39
C ASN A 29 2.81 7.99 14.38
N LEU A 30 3.19 7.52 13.18
CA LEU A 30 4.27 6.55 12.99
C LEU A 30 5.67 7.17 13.12
N HIS A 31 5.79 8.49 13.32
CA HIS A 31 7.07 9.19 13.45
C HIS A 31 7.48 9.44 14.90
N VAL A 32 6.62 9.08 15.87
CA VAL A 32 6.99 9.16 17.29
C VAL A 32 8.03 8.09 17.61
N ASP A 33 9.07 8.45 18.37
CA ASP A 33 10.17 7.56 18.73
C ASP A 33 10.64 7.85 20.17
N PHE A 34 11.27 6.86 20.79
CA PHE A 34 11.94 7.01 22.07
C PHE A 34 13.30 7.69 21.90
N HIS A 35 13.60 8.64 22.78
CA HIS A 35 14.95 9.19 22.83
C HIS A 35 15.97 8.07 23.12
N LYS A 36 17.07 8.04 22.36
CA LYS A 36 18.11 6.99 22.41
C LYS A 36 18.57 6.60 23.82
N LYS A 37 18.66 7.58 24.73
CA LYS A 37 18.94 7.38 26.17
C LYS A 37 18.05 6.33 26.86
N TYR A 38 16.82 6.10 26.40
CA TYR A 38 15.90 5.08 26.94
C TYR A 38 16.06 3.75 26.23
N LEU A 39 16.32 3.76 24.92
CA LEU A 39 16.58 2.57 24.11
C LEU A 39 17.92 1.90 24.46
N ASP A 40 18.92 2.68 24.88
CA ASP A 40 20.25 2.19 25.25
C ASP A 40 20.32 1.67 26.70
N ARG A 41 19.20 1.68 27.45
CA ARG A 41 19.17 1.14 28.81
C ARG A 41 19.26 -0.39 28.78
N ASN A 42 20.07 -0.95 29.68
CA ASN A 42 20.23 -2.40 29.83
C ASN A 42 19.31 -3.01 30.89
N ASP A 43 18.25 -2.30 31.28
CA ASP A 43 17.26 -2.73 32.27
C ASP A 43 15.89 -3.01 31.65
N GLU A 44 14.91 -3.35 32.48
CA GLU A 44 13.54 -3.67 32.09
C GLU A 44 12.87 -2.51 31.36
N VAL A 45 13.19 -1.27 31.74
CA VAL A 45 12.69 -0.07 31.03
C VAL A 45 13.21 -0.05 29.60
N GLY A 46 14.51 -0.30 29.39
CA GLY A 46 15.08 -0.37 28.06
C GLY A 46 14.47 -1.49 27.22
N ASN A 47 14.23 -2.66 27.83
CA ASN A 47 13.55 -3.78 27.16
C ASN A 47 12.13 -3.40 26.69
N ILE A 48 11.35 -2.70 27.53
CA ILE A 48 10.01 -2.24 27.16
C ILE A 48 10.08 -1.23 26.02
N CYS A 49 10.94 -0.21 26.11
CA CYS A 49 11.09 0.79 25.06
C CYS A 49 11.46 0.14 23.71
N ARG A 50 12.40 -0.81 23.69
CA ARG A 50 12.77 -1.55 22.47
C ARG A 50 11.64 -2.41 21.92
N ALA A 51 10.84 -3.05 22.78
CA ALA A 51 9.69 -3.86 22.35
C ALA A 51 8.59 -3.01 21.71
N VAL A 52 8.29 -1.84 22.30
CA VAL A 52 7.33 -0.88 21.72
C VAL A 52 7.86 -0.35 20.38
N GLU A 53 9.14 -0.02 20.31
CA GLU A 53 9.77 0.46 19.07
C GLU A 53 9.78 -0.59 17.95
N SER A 54 10.09 -1.84 18.29
CA SER A 54 9.99 -2.96 17.34
C SER A 54 8.56 -3.17 16.83
N THR A 55 7.56 -3.00 17.71
CA THR A 55 6.14 -3.06 17.34
C THR A 55 5.79 -1.92 16.37
N ARG A 56 6.22 -0.69 16.68
CA ARG A 56 6.03 0.47 15.81
C ARG A 56 6.62 0.21 14.43
N SER A 57 7.90 -0.18 14.35
CA SER A 57 8.59 -0.46 13.09
C SER A 57 7.87 -1.52 12.26
N THR A 58 7.48 -2.63 12.89
CA THR A 58 6.75 -3.72 12.20
C THR A 58 5.42 -3.23 11.61
N VAL A 59 4.69 -2.39 12.35
CA VAL A 59 3.45 -1.79 11.84
C VAL A 59 3.70 -0.81 10.69
N VAL A 60 4.77 -0.01 10.76
CA VAL A 60 5.18 0.86 9.64
C VAL A 60 5.44 0.02 8.39
N ASP A 61 6.22 -1.05 8.51
CA ASP A 61 6.59 -1.91 7.40
C ASP A 61 5.35 -2.58 6.77
N MET A 62 4.40 -3.03 7.59
CA MET A 62 3.13 -3.56 7.10
C MET A 62 2.32 -2.53 6.30
N ILE A 63 2.22 -1.30 6.80
CA ILE A 63 1.47 -0.21 6.13
C ILE A 63 2.15 0.17 4.80
N VAL A 64 3.48 0.28 4.80
CA VAL A 64 4.25 0.56 3.58
C VAL A 64 4.11 -0.58 2.57
N GLY A 65 4.17 -1.83 3.02
CA GLY A 65 3.92 -3.01 2.18
C GLY A 65 2.53 -2.98 1.53
N GLY A 66 1.48 -2.71 2.31
CA GLY A 66 0.11 -2.57 1.80
C GLY A 66 -0.05 -1.43 0.80
N LYS A 67 0.61 -0.30 1.03
CA LYS A 67 0.65 0.84 0.09
C LYS A 67 1.30 0.44 -1.23
N ASN A 68 2.44 -0.24 -1.19
CA ASN A 68 3.14 -0.67 -2.40
C ASN A 68 2.28 -1.64 -3.22
N ASN A 69 1.69 -2.65 -2.57
CA ASN A 69 0.81 -3.61 -3.25
C ASN A 69 -0.43 -2.92 -3.87
N SER A 70 -0.96 -1.88 -3.22
CA SER A 70 -2.08 -1.10 -3.76
C SER A 70 -1.68 -0.29 -5.00
N ASN A 71 -0.46 0.26 -5.01
CA ASN A 71 0.09 0.96 -6.18
C ASN A 71 0.31 0.00 -7.34
N ASP A 72 0.87 -1.18 -7.09
CA ASP A 72 1.08 -2.22 -8.11
C ASP A 72 -0.27 -2.63 -8.73
N THR A 73 -1.29 -2.84 -7.88
CA THR A 73 -2.66 -3.16 -8.34
C THR A 73 -3.27 -2.05 -9.20
N LEU A 74 -3.00 -0.79 -8.86
CA LEU A 74 -3.47 0.37 -9.64
C LEU A 74 -2.79 0.42 -11.01
N GLU A 75 -1.49 0.16 -11.06
CA GLU A 75 -0.73 0.08 -12.31
C GLU A 75 -1.22 -1.07 -13.20
N ASP A 76 -1.42 -2.26 -12.65
CA ASP A 76 -1.98 -3.41 -13.37
C ASP A 76 -3.38 -3.11 -13.92
N SER A 77 -4.22 -2.42 -13.14
CA SER A 77 -5.55 -2.02 -13.57
C SER A 77 -5.50 -1.01 -14.73
N ALA A 78 -4.56 -0.06 -14.70
CA ALA A 78 -4.34 0.88 -15.79
C ALA A 78 -3.85 0.18 -17.07
N ASN A 79 -2.93 -0.77 -16.93
CA ASN A 79 -2.45 -1.60 -18.04
C ASN A 79 -3.57 -2.44 -18.65
N LEU A 80 -4.43 -3.04 -17.82
CA LEU A 80 -5.59 -3.80 -18.29
C LEU A 80 -6.58 -2.92 -19.05
N ALA A 81 -6.84 -1.70 -18.56
CA ALA A 81 -7.69 -0.74 -19.26
C ALA A 81 -7.12 -0.36 -20.64
N TYR A 82 -5.81 -0.14 -20.72
CA TYR A 82 -5.13 0.11 -21.99
C TYR A 82 -5.27 -1.07 -22.96
N ILE A 83 -5.06 -2.31 -22.49
CA ILE A 83 -5.23 -3.51 -23.32
C ILE A 83 -6.67 -3.64 -23.83
N ALA A 84 -7.66 -3.36 -22.98
CA ALA A 84 -9.07 -3.39 -23.37
C ALA A 84 -9.41 -2.36 -24.45
N ASP A 85 -8.82 -1.16 -24.39
CA ASP A 85 -9.00 -0.12 -25.40
C ASP A 85 -8.41 -0.53 -26.76
N VAL A 86 -7.19 -1.07 -26.75
CA VAL A 86 -6.55 -1.62 -27.95
C VAL A 86 -7.36 -2.78 -28.55
N LEU A 87 -7.91 -3.65 -27.70
CA LEU A 87 -8.77 -4.75 -28.14
C LEU A 87 -10.03 -4.23 -28.82
N ASN A 88 -10.71 -3.24 -28.24
CA ASN A 88 -11.90 -2.63 -28.82
C ASN A 88 -11.63 -2.07 -30.22
N GLY A 89 -10.54 -1.30 -30.38
CA GLY A 89 -10.14 -0.79 -31.70
C GLY A 89 -9.78 -1.92 -32.68
N SER A 90 -9.17 -3.00 -32.21
CA SER A 90 -8.89 -4.18 -33.05
C SER A 90 -10.17 -4.88 -33.50
N THR A 91 -11.15 -5.04 -32.61
CA THR A 91 -12.46 -5.62 -32.94
C THR A 91 -13.23 -4.75 -33.93
N GLU A 92 -13.17 -3.43 -33.80
CA GLU A 92 -13.77 -2.51 -34.78
C GLU A 92 -13.14 -2.69 -36.17
N ASN A 93 -11.82 -2.77 -36.25
CA ASN A 93 -11.13 -3.04 -37.51
C ASN A 93 -11.52 -4.39 -38.13
N ILE A 94 -11.65 -5.45 -37.30
CA ILE A 94 -12.11 -6.77 -37.76
C ILE A 94 -13.54 -6.68 -38.32
N TYR A 95 -14.43 -5.96 -37.64
CA TYR A 95 -15.80 -5.76 -38.09
C TYR A 95 -15.86 -5.05 -39.45
N LEU A 96 -15.07 -3.99 -39.63
CA LEU A 96 -14.96 -3.27 -40.90
C LEU A 96 -14.45 -4.19 -42.03
N ALA A 97 -13.39 -4.97 -41.78
CA ALA A 97 -12.84 -5.91 -42.75
C ALA A 97 -13.85 -7.01 -43.13
N MET A 98 -14.61 -7.53 -42.16
CA MET A 98 -15.68 -8.50 -42.44
C MET A 98 -16.77 -7.91 -43.33
N ASN A 99 -17.18 -6.66 -43.06
CA ASN A 99 -18.19 -5.99 -43.87
C ASN A 99 -17.69 -5.72 -45.29
N GLU A 100 -16.42 -5.36 -45.46
CA GLU A 100 -15.79 -5.19 -46.76
C GLU A 100 -15.70 -6.50 -47.54
N VAL A 101 -15.34 -7.62 -46.89
CA VAL A 101 -15.36 -8.96 -47.50
C VAL A 101 -16.78 -9.35 -47.92
N ALA A 102 -17.78 -9.11 -47.08
CA ALA A 102 -19.18 -9.43 -47.39
C ALA A 102 -19.67 -8.63 -48.60
N SER A 103 -19.44 -7.30 -48.60
CA SER A 103 -19.81 -6.42 -49.73
C SER A 103 -19.06 -6.79 -51.01
N GLY A 104 -17.77 -7.09 -50.93
CA GLY A 104 -16.97 -7.56 -52.06
C GLY A 104 -17.50 -8.87 -52.64
N THR A 105 -17.89 -9.81 -51.78
CA THR A 105 -18.48 -11.09 -52.18
C THR A 105 -19.85 -10.90 -52.85
N GLU A 106 -20.69 -10.00 -52.33
CA GLU A 106 -21.98 -9.65 -52.93
C GLU A 106 -21.82 -9.04 -54.32
N ASN A 107 -20.89 -8.09 -54.47
CA ASN A 107 -20.58 -7.49 -55.76
C ASN A 107 -20.11 -8.55 -56.78
N GLN A 108 -19.19 -9.44 -56.38
CA GLN A 108 -18.72 -10.54 -57.23
C GLN A 108 -19.85 -11.51 -57.61
N SER A 109 -20.78 -11.80 -56.70
CA SER A 109 -21.94 -12.65 -57.00
C SER A 109 -22.90 -11.98 -57.99
N ASN A 110 -23.11 -10.67 -57.88
CA ASN A 110 -23.96 -9.93 -58.80
C ASN A 110 -23.35 -9.84 -60.21
N GLU A 111 -22.02 -9.65 -60.31
CA GLU A 111 -21.31 -9.69 -61.59
C GLU A 111 -21.46 -11.03 -62.32
N LEU A 112 -21.58 -12.16 -61.60
CA LEU A 112 -21.83 -13.48 -62.20
C LEU A 112 -23.27 -13.68 -62.70
N LEU A 113 -24.24 -12.92 -62.18
CA LEU A 113 -25.65 -12.97 -62.59
C LEU A 113 -25.93 -12.12 -63.84
N ASP A 114 -25.11 -11.09 -64.07
CA ASP A 114 -25.20 -10.17 -65.22
C ASP A 114 -24.43 -10.66 -66.48
N ILE A 115 -23.85 -11.87 -66.43
CA ILE A 115 -23.16 -12.55 -67.56
C ILE A 115 -24.02 -13.70 -68.09
#